data_AF-A0A136KS22-F1
#
_entry.id   AF-A0A136KS22-F1
#
_cell.length_a   1.000
_cell.length_b   1.000
_cell.length_c   1.000
_cell.angle_alpha   90.00
_cell.angle_beta   90.00
_cell.angle_gamma   90.00
#
_symmetry.space_group_name_H-M   'P 1'
#
loop_
_entity.id
_entity.type
_entity.pdbx_description
1 polymer ?
#
loop_
_entity_poly.entity_id
_entity_poly.type
_entity_poly.pdbx_seq_one_letter_code
_entity_poly.pdbx_strand_id
1 'polypeptide(L)'
;MQLLATSNISNKKVILRVDFNVPLDASGSIENEARIIAVKPTLEHLLAHENKVIIISYLGRPKKYDKTLSLAPVVRRLNDMFPNYKAVLVNNFLEDDSLIATQKENEIIVLENIRFHPEEQNNDEEYIKKIASYADVFVNDAFSMSHRNEATITGLPKYLNAYAGFLLEKEVTMLQKALGTKGAPRVTILGGAKVSTKIHLIEKFIETSDYILLGGALANTFLAAQDYAMGGSLYEKDFLNVARDLVKAAQDRTCALLIPFDMVKNSEASIMDIGSETLKSYEKIIAMLTPLFGMGPWVTMKTRATARVLMEYLMLLPPTLLHFQLLAAAIRLAF
;
A
#
# COMPACT_ATOMS: atom_id res chain seq x y z
N MET A 1 -13.28 -8.20 -11.61
CA MET A 1 -12.06 -8.87 -12.11
C MET A 1 -12.13 -10.33 -11.73
N GLN A 2 -11.69 -11.22 -12.60
CA GLN A 2 -11.52 -12.65 -12.29
C GLN A 2 -10.19 -12.85 -11.53
N LEU A 3 -10.02 -13.94 -10.79
CA LEU A 3 -8.74 -14.22 -10.13
C LEU A 3 -7.77 -14.83 -11.12
N LEU A 4 -6.55 -14.29 -11.22
CA LEU A 4 -5.51 -14.88 -12.06
C LEU A 4 -5.24 -16.34 -11.67
N ALA A 5 -5.23 -16.64 -10.37
CA ALA A 5 -4.92 -17.97 -9.83
C ALA A 5 -5.84 -19.09 -10.35
N THR A 6 -7.09 -18.76 -10.67
CA THR A 6 -8.09 -19.71 -11.16
C THR A 6 -8.40 -19.54 -12.64
N SER A 7 -7.72 -18.61 -13.31
CA SER A 7 -7.96 -18.30 -14.72
C SER A 7 -6.86 -18.91 -15.56
N ASN A 8 -7.24 -19.70 -16.58
CA ASN A 8 -6.27 -20.27 -17.51
C ASN A 8 -5.94 -19.25 -18.61
N ILE A 9 -5.00 -18.34 -18.34
CA ILE A 9 -4.48 -17.43 -19.37
C ILE A 9 -3.10 -17.90 -19.86
N SER A 10 -3.04 -18.28 -21.13
CA SER A 10 -1.80 -18.77 -21.75
C SER A 10 -1.73 -18.30 -23.19
N ASN A 11 -0.51 -18.12 -23.70
CA ASN A 11 -0.27 -17.69 -25.08
C ASN A 11 -1.00 -16.37 -25.44
N LYS A 12 -1.09 -15.44 -24.48
CA LYS A 12 -1.72 -14.12 -24.66
C LYS A 12 -0.70 -12.99 -24.54
N LYS A 13 -1.01 -11.85 -25.17
CA LYS A 13 -0.44 -10.56 -24.80
C LYS A 13 -1.17 -10.04 -23.57
N VAL A 14 -0.42 -9.69 -22.53
CA VAL A 14 -0.94 -9.31 -21.21
C VAL A 14 -0.42 -7.94 -20.83
N ILE A 15 -1.32 -6.98 -20.62
CA ILE A 15 -0.97 -5.77 -19.88
C ILE A 15 -1.01 -6.08 -18.39
N LEU A 16 0.13 -5.90 -17.72
CA LEU A 16 0.29 -6.06 -16.27
C LEU A 16 0.47 -4.69 -15.62
N ARG A 17 -0.55 -4.22 -14.89
CA ARG A 17 -0.50 -2.97 -14.11
C ARG A 17 0.03 -3.24 -12.71
N VAL A 18 1.15 -2.64 -12.36
CA VAL A 18 1.87 -2.87 -11.10
C VAL A 18 2.24 -1.56 -10.43
N ASP A 19 2.54 -1.61 -9.13
CA ASP A 19 3.05 -0.44 -8.40
C ASP A 19 4.57 -0.53 -8.24
N PHE A 20 5.32 0.04 -9.18
CA PHE A 20 6.76 0.25 -9.07
C PHE A 20 7.12 1.67 -8.63
N ASN A 21 6.25 2.34 -7.85
CA ASN A 21 6.59 3.61 -7.23
C ASN A 21 7.55 3.40 -6.07
N VAL A 22 8.79 3.10 -6.42
CA VAL A 22 9.91 2.88 -5.51
C VAL A 22 10.63 4.21 -5.22
N PRO A 23 11.21 4.35 -4.03
CA PRO A 23 12.12 5.44 -3.72
C PRO A 23 13.40 5.31 -4.53
N LEU A 24 13.98 6.46 -4.88
CA LEU A 24 15.30 6.52 -5.49
C LEU A 24 16.20 7.39 -4.62
N ASP A 25 17.47 6.99 -4.51
CA ASP A 25 18.49 7.80 -3.87
C ASP A 25 18.90 8.98 -4.77
N ALA A 26 19.80 9.83 -4.28
CA ALA A 26 20.33 10.98 -5.04
C ALA A 26 21.05 10.59 -6.35
N SER A 27 21.47 9.33 -6.50
CA SER A 27 22.09 8.79 -7.72
C SER A 27 21.07 8.24 -8.73
N GLY A 28 19.79 8.15 -8.34
CA GLY A 28 18.74 7.51 -9.14
C GLY A 28 18.71 5.98 -9.01
N SER A 29 19.35 5.43 -7.98
CA SER A 29 19.34 4.00 -7.67
C SER A 29 18.19 3.66 -6.71
N ILE A 30 17.68 2.43 -6.81
CA ILE A 30 16.56 1.97 -5.99
C ILE A 30 17.04 1.76 -4.55
N GLU A 31 16.55 2.57 -3.61
CA GLU A 31 16.83 2.39 -2.17
C GLU A 31 16.08 1.19 -1.59
N ASN A 32 14.98 0.82 -2.25
CA ASN A 32 14.02 -0.12 -1.72
C ASN A 32 13.23 -0.84 -2.81
N GLU A 33 13.33 -2.15 -2.83
CA GLU A 33 12.85 -2.97 -3.93
C GLU A 33 11.60 -3.80 -3.59
N ALA A 34 11.06 -3.69 -2.37
CA ALA A 34 9.93 -4.47 -1.85
C ALA A 34 8.76 -4.50 -2.83
N ARG A 35 8.45 -3.36 -3.43
CA ARG A 35 7.38 -3.23 -4.41
C ARG A 35 7.64 -4.00 -5.70
N ILE A 36 8.89 -4.02 -6.16
CA ILE A 36 9.31 -4.79 -7.34
C ILE A 36 9.27 -6.28 -7.02
N ILE A 37 9.79 -6.68 -5.86
CA ILE A 37 9.77 -8.08 -5.41
C ILE A 37 8.33 -8.59 -5.22
N ALA A 38 7.42 -7.77 -4.70
CA ALA A 38 6.04 -8.16 -4.43
C ALA A 38 5.27 -8.60 -5.69
N VAL A 39 5.67 -8.11 -6.87
CA VAL A 39 5.06 -8.43 -8.18
C VAL A 39 5.59 -9.76 -8.74
N LYS A 40 6.76 -10.22 -8.27
CA LYS A 40 7.44 -11.41 -8.78
C LYS A 40 6.50 -12.63 -8.95
N PRO A 41 5.64 -12.99 -7.97
CA PRO A 41 4.75 -14.15 -8.13
C PRO A 41 3.80 -14.03 -9.32
N THR A 42 3.21 -12.85 -9.54
CA THR A 42 2.30 -12.60 -10.67
C THR A 42 3.06 -12.68 -11.99
N LEU A 43 4.22 -12.05 -12.07
CA LEU A 43 5.03 -12.03 -13.28
C LEU A 43 5.58 -13.43 -13.63
N GLU A 44 6.09 -14.19 -12.65
CA GLU A 44 6.51 -15.59 -12.85
C GLU A 44 5.37 -16.45 -13.39
N HIS A 45 4.17 -16.31 -12.83
CA HIS A 45 3.01 -17.06 -13.30
C HIS A 45 2.64 -16.74 -14.75
N LEU A 46 2.61 -15.46 -15.12
CA LEU A 46 2.31 -15.06 -16.50
C LEU A 46 3.34 -15.62 -17.48
N LEU A 47 4.62 -15.47 -17.17
CA LEU A 47 5.73 -15.93 -18.02
C LEU A 47 5.77 -17.46 -18.14
N ALA A 48 5.46 -18.19 -17.06
CA ALA A 48 5.41 -19.66 -17.08
C ALA A 48 4.28 -20.23 -17.96
N HIS A 49 3.28 -19.42 -18.30
CA HIS A 49 2.17 -19.78 -19.18
C HIS A 49 2.32 -19.20 -20.60
N GLU A 50 3.56 -18.95 -21.03
CA GLU A 50 3.88 -18.50 -22.41
C GLU A 50 3.18 -17.18 -22.78
N ASN A 51 2.90 -16.32 -21.80
CA ASN A 51 2.30 -15.02 -22.07
C ASN A 51 3.40 -13.98 -22.38
N LYS A 52 3.08 -13.08 -23.31
CA LYS A 52 3.89 -11.90 -23.63
C LYS A 52 3.46 -10.74 -22.73
N VAL A 53 4.33 -10.33 -21.81
CA VAL A 53 3.97 -9.37 -20.76
C VAL A 53 4.40 -7.95 -21.13
N ILE A 54 3.47 -7.01 -21.00
CA ILE A 54 3.67 -5.56 -21.13
C ILE A 54 3.35 -4.95 -19.77
N ILE A 55 4.38 -4.51 -19.07
CA ILE A 55 4.27 -3.88 -17.75
C ILE A 55 3.97 -2.40 -17.91
N ILE A 56 3.00 -1.92 -17.14
CA ILE A 56 2.70 -0.51 -16.98
C ILE A 56 2.76 -0.11 -15.50
N SER A 57 3.49 0.96 -15.22
CA SER A 57 3.68 1.49 -13.88
C SER A 57 3.93 3.00 -13.92
N TYR A 58 4.00 3.60 -12.74
CA TYR A 58 4.38 5.00 -12.54
C TYR A 58 5.51 5.11 -11.52
N LEU A 59 6.17 6.25 -11.54
CA LEU A 59 7.14 6.65 -10.54
C LEU A 59 6.91 8.11 -10.15
N GLY A 60 6.78 8.39 -8.86
CA GLY A 60 6.54 9.73 -8.33
C GLY A 60 5.24 10.37 -8.85
N ARG A 61 5.28 11.71 -8.93
CA ARG A 61 4.19 12.57 -9.41
C ARG A 61 4.75 13.67 -10.32
N PRO A 62 5.24 13.31 -11.52
CA PRO A 62 5.75 14.28 -12.48
C PRO A 62 4.64 15.26 -12.90
N LYS A 63 5.00 16.53 -13.14
CA LYS A 63 4.11 17.52 -13.79
C LYS A 63 4.25 17.55 -15.31
N LYS A 64 5.40 17.09 -15.79
CA LYS A 64 5.81 16.95 -17.18
C LYS A 64 6.87 15.85 -17.22
N TYR A 65 7.32 15.47 -18.41
CA TYR A 65 8.44 14.56 -18.56
C TYR A 65 9.62 14.96 -17.65
N ASP A 66 10.08 14.00 -16.87
CA ASP A 66 11.20 14.16 -15.94
C ASP A 66 12.05 12.91 -15.97
N LYS A 67 13.25 13.03 -16.55
CA LYS A 67 14.19 11.91 -16.68
C LYS A 67 14.54 11.26 -15.34
N THR A 68 14.49 12.01 -14.23
CA THR A 68 14.77 11.49 -12.88
C THR A 68 13.68 10.55 -12.36
N LEU A 69 12.47 10.62 -12.96
CA LEU A 69 11.33 9.77 -12.65
C LEU A 69 11.08 8.71 -13.75
N SER A 70 12.11 8.38 -14.54
CA SER A 70 12.07 7.26 -15.50
C SER A 70 12.02 5.91 -14.79
N LEU A 71 11.37 4.93 -15.41
CA LEU A 71 11.36 3.52 -14.97
C LEU A 71 12.64 2.76 -15.38
N ALA A 72 13.62 3.40 -16.01
CA ALA A 72 14.89 2.76 -16.36
C ALA A 72 15.60 2.02 -15.19
N PRO A 73 15.64 2.54 -13.95
CA PRO A 73 16.18 1.79 -12.80
C PRO A 73 15.42 0.51 -12.52
N VAL A 74 14.09 0.55 -12.66
CA VAL A 74 13.22 -0.62 -12.47
C VAL A 74 13.47 -1.66 -13.56
N VAL A 75 13.65 -1.24 -14.81
CA VAL A 75 13.98 -2.14 -15.92
C VAL A 75 15.32 -2.85 -15.71
N ARG A 76 16.35 -2.14 -15.22
CA ARG A 76 17.62 -2.78 -14.83
C ARG A 76 17.37 -3.86 -13.77
N ARG A 77 16.60 -3.51 -12.73
CA ARG A 77 16.32 -4.45 -11.64
C ARG A 77 15.51 -5.67 -12.08
N LEU A 78 14.58 -5.51 -13.03
CA LEU A 78 13.83 -6.60 -13.62
C LEU A 78 14.74 -7.56 -14.41
N ASN A 79 15.72 -7.04 -15.17
CA ASN A 79 16.71 -7.87 -15.85
C ASN A 79 17.53 -8.70 -14.84
N ASP A 80 17.92 -8.11 -13.70
CA ASP A 80 18.62 -8.84 -12.63
C ASP A 80 17.72 -9.91 -11.98
N MET A 81 16.42 -9.63 -11.85
CA MET A 81 15.45 -10.54 -11.22
C MET A 81 15.07 -11.72 -12.13
N PHE A 82 15.08 -11.51 -13.44
CA PHE A 82 14.68 -12.48 -14.46
C PHE A 82 15.77 -12.64 -15.52
N PRO A 83 16.91 -13.31 -15.20
CA PRO A 83 18.07 -13.37 -16.10
C PRO A 83 17.80 -14.08 -17.44
N ASN A 84 16.73 -14.88 -17.53
CA ASN A 84 16.32 -15.55 -18.77
C ASN A 84 15.43 -14.67 -19.67
N TYR A 85 15.03 -13.50 -19.18
CA TYR A 85 14.17 -12.56 -19.90
C TYR A 85 14.88 -11.22 -20.04
N LYS A 86 14.62 -10.55 -21.16
CA LYS A 86 15.11 -9.20 -21.41
C LYS A 86 13.99 -8.20 -21.17
N ALA A 87 14.09 -7.43 -20.08
CA ALA A 87 13.22 -6.29 -19.85
C ALA A 87 13.64 -5.10 -20.74
N VAL A 88 12.70 -4.54 -21.50
CA VAL A 88 12.94 -3.46 -22.47
C VAL A 88 12.03 -2.27 -22.15
N LEU A 89 12.63 -1.09 -21.96
CA LEU A 89 11.89 0.16 -21.75
C LEU A 89 11.43 0.76 -23.09
N VAL A 90 10.16 1.13 -23.20
CA VAL A 90 9.58 1.81 -24.37
C VAL A 90 9.15 3.22 -23.96
N ASN A 91 9.87 4.23 -24.46
CA ASN A 91 9.66 5.63 -24.07
C ASN A 91 8.42 6.26 -24.73
N ASN A 92 8.30 6.13 -26.06
CA ASN A 92 7.28 6.85 -26.84
C ASN A 92 6.14 5.93 -27.28
N PHE A 93 5.64 5.12 -26.35
CA PHE A 93 4.67 4.06 -26.65
C PHE A 93 3.34 4.55 -27.21
N LEU A 94 3.02 5.85 -27.18
CA LEU A 94 1.84 6.41 -27.84
C LEU A 94 2.07 6.68 -29.34
N GLU A 95 3.29 7.08 -29.70
CA GLU A 95 3.67 7.49 -31.06
C GLU A 95 4.25 6.31 -31.86
N ASP A 96 4.99 5.43 -31.20
CA ASP A 96 5.64 4.27 -31.80
C ASP A 96 5.42 3.02 -30.94
N ASP A 97 4.63 2.08 -31.47
CA ASP A 97 4.33 0.78 -30.85
C ASP A 97 5.07 -0.38 -31.53
N SER A 98 6.05 -0.12 -32.40
CA SER A 98 6.78 -1.14 -33.16
C SER A 98 7.39 -2.22 -32.24
N LEU A 99 8.06 -1.81 -31.16
CA LEU A 99 8.65 -2.72 -30.17
C LEU A 99 7.59 -3.57 -29.44
N ILE A 100 6.40 -3.02 -29.23
CA ILE A 100 5.27 -3.73 -28.60
C ILE A 100 4.68 -4.74 -29.60
N ALA A 101 4.54 -4.33 -30.86
CA ALA A 101 4.02 -5.17 -31.93
C ALA A 101 4.93 -6.38 -32.21
N THR A 102 6.26 -6.18 -32.19
CA THR A 102 7.26 -7.21 -32.48
C THR A 102 7.84 -7.90 -31.24
N GLN A 103 7.18 -7.81 -30.08
CA GLN A 103 7.64 -8.40 -28.83
C GLN A 103 7.94 -9.91 -28.97
N LYS A 104 9.14 -10.31 -28.55
CA LYS A 104 9.60 -11.70 -28.52
C LYS A 104 9.16 -12.43 -27.25
N GLU A 105 9.14 -13.76 -27.31
CA GLU A 105 8.77 -14.66 -26.19
C GLU A 105 9.58 -14.39 -24.91
N ASN A 106 10.88 -14.08 -25.06
CA ASN A 106 11.80 -13.85 -23.94
C ASN A 106 11.96 -12.36 -23.59
N GLU A 107 11.05 -11.50 -24.03
CA GLU A 107 11.07 -10.07 -23.74
C GLU A 107 9.92 -9.67 -22.81
N ILE A 108 10.24 -8.84 -21.82
CA ILE A 108 9.26 -8.17 -20.97
C ILE A 108 9.27 -6.71 -21.40
N ILE A 109 8.20 -6.23 -22.01
CA ILE A 109 8.09 -4.81 -22.34
C ILE A 109 7.70 -4.05 -21.08
N VAL A 110 8.35 -2.92 -20.83
CA VAL A 110 8.00 -1.97 -19.78
C VAL A 110 7.72 -0.63 -20.46
N LEU A 111 6.49 -0.15 -20.38
CA LEU A 111 6.20 1.20 -20.87
C LEU A 111 6.81 2.21 -19.89
N GLU A 112 7.33 3.32 -20.42
CA GLU A 112 7.82 4.41 -19.58
C GLU A 112 6.70 4.99 -18.70
N ASN A 113 7.10 5.69 -17.63
CA ASN A 113 6.25 6.21 -16.59
C ASN A 113 4.95 6.82 -17.14
N ILE A 114 3.84 6.11 -16.93
CA ILE A 114 2.54 6.47 -17.50
C ILE A 114 2.04 7.84 -17.04
N ARG A 115 2.56 8.37 -15.92
CA ARG A 115 2.22 9.70 -15.43
C ARG A 115 2.97 10.84 -16.13
N PHE A 116 3.88 10.55 -17.07
CA PHE A 116 4.35 11.56 -18.02
C PHE A 116 3.25 12.00 -18.98
N HIS A 117 2.19 11.21 -19.09
CA HIS A 117 1.01 11.47 -19.91
C HIS A 117 -0.13 11.96 -19.01
N PRO A 118 -0.56 13.24 -19.10
CA PRO A 118 -1.66 13.76 -18.29
C PRO A 118 -2.97 12.98 -18.49
N GLU A 119 -3.12 12.33 -19.65
CA GLU A 119 -4.21 11.44 -20.02
C GLU A 119 -4.45 10.32 -18.98
N GLU A 120 -3.39 9.82 -18.33
CA GLU A 120 -3.50 8.80 -17.28
C GLU A 120 -4.34 9.29 -16.10
N GLN A 121 -4.07 10.51 -15.63
CA GLN A 121 -4.76 11.08 -14.46
C GLN A 121 -6.14 11.60 -14.80
N ASN A 122 -6.36 12.00 -16.05
CA ASN A 122 -7.65 12.48 -16.55
C ASN A 122 -8.60 11.35 -16.96
N ASN A 123 -8.15 10.09 -16.91
CA ASN A 123 -8.93 8.92 -17.33
C ASN A 123 -9.40 9.05 -18.80
N ASP A 124 -8.50 9.53 -19.66
CA ASP A 124 -8.80 9.85 -21.06
C ASP A 124 -9.12 8.61 -21.90
N GLU A 125 -10.21 8.69 -22.69
CA GLU A 125 -10.74 7.53 -23.40
C GLU A 125 -9.84 7.05 -24.55
N GLU A 126 -9.25 7.97 -25.31
CA GLU A 126 -8.41 7.62 -26.45
C GLU A 126 -7.07 7.03 -25.99
N TYR A 127 -6.52 7.54 -24.89
CA TYR A 127 -5.37 6.96 -24.22
C TYR A 127 -5.65 5.52 -23.73
N ILE A 128 -6.82 5.28 -23.13
CA ILE A 128 -7.22 3.93 -22.70
C ILE A 128 -7.32 2.99 -23.90
N LYS A 129 -8.00 3.41 -24.98
CA LYS A 129 -8.15 2.59 -26.20
C LYS A 129 -6.79 2.27 -26.81
N LYS A 130 -5.88 3.25 -26.87
CA LYS A 130 -4.52 3.06 -27.40
C LYS A 130 -3.76 2.03 -26.57
N ILE A 131 -3.74 2.14 -25.24
CA ILE A 131 -3.09 1.15 -24.38
C ILE A 131 -3.78 -0.22 -24.50
N ALA A 132 -5.11 -0.26 -24.48
CA ALA A 132 -5.87 -1.51 -24.59
C ALA A 132 -5.56 -2.27 -25.88
N SER A 133 -5.25 -1.57 -26.98
CA SER A 133 -4.90 -2.20 -28.26
C SER A 133 -3.62 -3.06 -28.23
N TYR A 134 -2.80 -2.93 -27.18
CA TYR A 134 -1.51 -3.64 -27.06
C TYR A 134 -1.62 -5.06 -26.52
N ALA A 135 -2.76 -5.45 -25.96
CA ALA A 135 -2.90 -6.75 -25.32
C ALA A 135 -4.28 -7.38 -25.51
N ASP A 136 -4.34 -8.69 -25.28
CA ASP A 136 -5.59 -9.45 -25.32
C ASP A 136 -6.33 -9.38 -23.96
N VAL A 137 -5.56 -9.25 -22.87
CA VAL A 137 -6.07 -9.26 -21.49
C VAL A 137 -5.33 -8.28 -20.60
N PHE A 138 -5.99 -7.91 -19.51
CA PHE A 138 -5.49 -6.98 -18.51
C PHE A 138 -5.36 -7.68 -17.14
N VAL A 139 -4.21 -7.52 -16.48
CA VAL A 139 -3.97 -7.97 -15.11
C VAL A 139 -3.66 -6.75 -14.26
N ASN A 140 -4.49 -6.49 -13.24
CA ASN A 140 -4.21 -5.48 -12.23
C ASN A 140 -3.58 -6.13 -11.00
N ASP A 141 -2.36 -5.74 -10.69
CA ASP A 141 -1.63 -6.13 -9.48
C ASP A 141 -1.22 -4.90 -8.64
N ALA A 142 -1.78 -3.73 -8.94
CA ALA A 142 -1.52 -2.46 -8.27
C ALA A 142 -2.62 -2.13 -7.23
N PHE A 143 -2.66 -2.89 -6.12
CA PHE A 143 -3.64 -2.68 -5.05
C PHE A 143 -3.66 -1.23 -4.51
N SER A 144 -2.48 -0.69 -4.24
CA SER A 144 -2.29 0.69 -3.74
C SER A 144 -2.91 1.76 -4.63
N MET A 145 -3.12 1.47 -5.92
CA MET A 145 -3.68 2.39 -6.91
C MET A 145 -5.15 2.14 -7.20
N SER A 146 -5.69 1.02 -6.73
CA SER A 146 -7.05 0.57 -7.04
C SER A 146 -8.15 1.45 -6.45
N HIS A 147 -7.81 2.40 -5.56
CA HIS A 147 -8.72 3.42 -5.04
C HIS A 147 -8.83 4.68 -5.94
N ARG A 148 -8.08 4.73 -7.06
CA ARG A 148 -8.01 5.91 -7.92
C ARG A 148 -8.75 5.69 -9.23
N ASN A 149 -9.41 6.74 -9.70
CA ASN A 149 -10.04 6.78 -11.01
C ASN A 149 -9.04 7.24 -12.10
N GLU A 150 -8.03 6.41 -12.37
CA GLU A 150 -7.02 6.65 -13.41
C GLU A 150 -7.25 5.71 -14.62
N ALA A 151 -6.74 6.10 -15.80
CA ALA A 151 -6.97 5.41 -17.08
C ALA A 151 -6.56 3.94 -17.03
N THR A 152 -5.35 3.64 -16.55
CA THR A 152 -4.84 2.27 -16.48
C THR A 152 -5.37 1.43 -15.31
N ILE A 153 -6.18 2.02 -14.43
CA ILE A 153 -6.82 1.32 -13.30
C ILE A 153 -8.29 1.03 -13.59
N THR A 154 -9.05 2.06 -13.93
CA THR A 154 -10.52 1.98 -14.11
C THR A 154 -10.93 1.95 -15.57
N GLY A 155 -10.09 2.45 -16.47
CA GLY A 155 -10.35 2.51 -17.90
C GLY A 155 -10.12 1.18 -18.61
N LEU A 156 -8.94 0.57 -18.45
CA LEU A 156 -8.59 -0.68 -19.14
C LEU A 156 -9.59 -1.84 -18.93
N PRO A 157 -10.15 -2.07 -17.72
CA PRO A 157 -11.17 -3.10 -17.51
C PRO A 157 -12.46 -2.93 -18.34
N LYS A 158 -12.69 -1.76 -18.94
CA LYS A 158 -13.84 -1.52 -19.82
C LYS A 158 -13.62 -2.09 -21.23
N TYR A 159 -12.37 -2.31 -21.63
CA TYR A 159 -11.99 -2.74 -22.98
C TYR A 159 -11.37 -4.13 -23.01
N LEU A 160 -10.75 -4.57 -21.92
CA LEU A 160 -10.07 -5.85 -21.82
C LEU A 160 -10.67 -6.70 -20.70
N ASN A 161 -10.66 -8.02 -20.91
CA ASN A 161 -10.95 -8.96 -19.83
C ASN A 161 -9.91 -8.79 -18.72
N ALA A 162 -10.41 -8.47 -17.52
CA ALA A 162 -9.59 -8.00 -16.41
C ALA A 162 -9.47 -9.05 -15.29
N TYR A 163 -8.22 -9.33 -14.92
CA TYR A 163 -7.84 -10.28 -13.87
C TYR A 163 -7.15 -9.54 -12.72
N ALA A 164 -7.33 -10.05 -11.50
CA ALA A 164 -6.57 -9.62 -10.34
C ALA A 164 -5.30 -10.46 -10.24
N GLY A 165 -4.14 -9.80 -10.20
CA GLY A 165 -2.86 -10.45 -9.90
C GLY A 165 -2.79 -10.93 -8.44
N PHE A 166 -1.74 -11.66 -8.09
CA PHE A 166 -1.62 -12.30 -6.78
C PHE A 166 -1.44 -11.31 -5.64
N LEU A 167 -0.77 -10.18 -5.86
CA LEU A 167 -0.65 -9.13 -4.84
C LEU A 167 -2.01 -8.50 -4.60
N LEU A 168 -2.75 -8.14 -5.66
CA LEU A 168 -4.09 -7.58 -5.52
C LEU A 168 -5.04 -8.55 -4.81
N GLU A 169 -5.07 -9.82 -5.23
CA GLU A 169 -5.88 -10.86 -4.61
C GLU A 169 -5.55 -11.02 -3.11
N LYS A 170 -4.26 -11.09 -2.78
CA LYS A 170 -3.78 -11.22 -1.40
C LYS A 170 -4.25 -10.06 -0.54
N GLU A 171 -4.09 -8.82 -1.01
CA GLU A 171 -4.50 -7.61 -0.28
C GLU A 171 -6.02 -7.56 -0.07
N VAL A 172 -6.80 -7.83 -1.13
CA VAL A 172 -8.27 -7.86 -1.05
C VAL A 172 -8.75 -8.96 -0.11
N THR A 173 -8.16 -10.16 -0.18
CA THR A 173 -8.49 -11.28 0.70
C THR A 173 -8.17 -10.96 2.16
N MET A 174 -7.03 -10.31 2.41
CA MET A 174 -6.66 -9.86 3.75
C MET A 174 -7.65 -8.83 4.30
N LEU A 175 -8.08 -7.87 3.46
CA LEU A 175 -9.08 -6.88 3.84
C LEU A 175 -10.46 -7.50 4.09
N GLN A 176 -10.91 -8.41 3.24
CA GLN A 176 -12.18 -9.12 3.44
C GLN A 176 -12.16 -9.94 4.73
N LYS A 177 -11.05 -10.62 5.02
CA LYS A 177 -10.89 -11.34 6.30
C LYS A 177 -10.90 -10.38 7.48
N ALA A 178 -10.27 -9.21 7.36
CA ALA A 178 -10.27 -8.19 8.41
C ALA A 178 -11.68 -7.60 8.64
N LEU A 179 -12.50 -7.50 7.61
CA LEU A 179 -13.87 -6.96 7.69
C LEU A 179 -14.94 -8.03 8.02
N GLY A 180 -14.65 -9.32 7.78
CA GLY A 180 -15.67 -10.37 7.60
C GLY A 180 -15.85 -11.39 8.72
N THR A 181 -15.04 -11.42 9.78
CA THR A 181 -15.24 -12.39 10.88
C THR A 181 -16.28 -11.86 11.87
N LYS A 182 -17.47 -12.48 11.88
CA LYS A 182 -18.50 -12.26 12.91
C LYS A 182 -18.11 -13.03 14.18
N GLY A 183 -18.13 -12.36 15.33
CA GLY A 183 -18.08 -13.01 16.66
C GLY A 183 -16.71 -13.08 17.34
N ALA A 184 -15.61 -12.65 16.70
CA ALA A 184 -14.31 -12.52 17.36
C ALA A 184 -14.05 -11.05 17.74
N PRO A 185 -13.48 -10.77 18.93
CA PRO A 185 -13.13 -9.40 19.28
C PRO A 185 -12.07 -8.84 18.32
N ARG A 186 -12.32 -7.65 17.78
CA ARG A 186 -11.49 -6.98 16.78
C ARG A 186 -10.71 -5.85 17.41
N VAL A 187 -9.39 -5.90 17.21
CA VAL A 187 -8.50 -4.77 17.52
C VAL A 187 -8.21 -4.04 16.23
N THR A 188 -8.16 -2.71 16.27
CA THR A 188 -7.65 -1.90 15.17
C THR A 188 -6.54 -1.02 15.70
N ILE A 189 -5.39 -0.99 15.04
CA ILE A 189 -4.28 -0.10 15.42
C ILE A 189 -4.22 1.04 14.40
N LEU A 190 -4.36 2.28 14.87
CA LEU A 190 -4.36 3.47 14.02
C LEU A 190 -3.22 4.40 14.42
N GLY A 191 -2.26 4.56 13.50
CA GLY A 191 -1.12 5.46 13.63
C GLY A 191 -1.06 6.51 12.52
N GLY A 192 -0.07 7.40 12.56
CA GLY A 192 0.20 8.42 11.53
C GLY A 192 0.13 9.85 12.06
N ALA A 193 0.28 10.84 11.17
CA ALA A 193 0.55 12.22 11.58
C ALA A 193 -0.69 13.11 11.83
N LYS A 194 -1.80 12.84 11.14
CA LYS A 194 -2.97 13.72 11.12
C LYS A 194 -4.26 12.94 11.34
N VAL A 195 -5.08 13.40 12.29
CA VAL A 195 -6.44 12.90 12.53
C VAL A 195 -7.36 13.26 11.36
N SER A 196 -7.23 14.45 10.78
CA SER A 196 -8.07 14.96 9.68
C SER A 196 -8.16 13.99 8.50
N THR A 197 -7.05 13.32 8.19
CA THR A 197 -6.96 12.32 7.11
C THR A 197 -7.60 10.96 7.43
N LYS A 198 -7.99 10.72 8.69
CA LYS A 198 -8.44 9.42 9.19
C LYS A 198 -9.79 9.46 9.91
N ILE A 199 -10.46 10.60 10.02
CA ILE A 199 -11.75 10.72 10.73
C ILE A 199 -12.73 9.65 10.26
N HIS A 200 -13.00 9.59 8.95
CA HIS A 200 -13.96 8.63 8.39
C HIS A 200 -13.57 7.17 8.63
N LEU A 201 -12.28 6.90 8.69
CA LEU A 201 -11.76 5.57 8.98
C LEU A 201 -11.96 5.21 10.46
N ILE A 202 -11.72 6.16 11.37
CA ILE A 202 -11.95 6.00 12.82
C ILE A 202 -13.44 5.80 13.08
N GLU A 203 -14.32 6.61 12.49
CA GLU A 203 -15.78 6.47 12.59
C GLU A 203 -16.24 5.06 12.19
N LYS A 204 -15.75 4.57 11.04
CA LYS A 204 -16.05 3.22 10.57
C LYS A 204 -15.53 2.15 11.52
N PHE A 205 -14.32 2.30 12.06
CA PHE A 205 -13.77 1.30 12.97
C PHE A 205 -14.44 1.31 14.34
N ILE A 206 -14.94 2.45 14.81
CA ILE A 206 -15.77 2.51 16.02
C ILE A 206 -17.02 1.62 15.88
N GLU A 207 -17.57 1.48 14.67
CA GLU A 207 -18.73 0.62 14.41
C GLU A 207 -18.39 -0.86 14.36
N THR A 208 -17.14 -1.19 14.06
CA THR A 208 -16.74 -2.56 13.73
C THR A 208 -15.76 -3.18 14.70
N SER A 209 -15.11 -2.40 15.57
CA SER A 209 -13.99 -2.85 16.39
C SER A 209 -14.31 -2.79 17.88
N ASP A 210 -13.86 -3.80 18.63
CA ASP A 210 -13.98 -3.85 20.08
C ASP A 210 -12.90 -2.98 20.75
N TYR A 211 -11.70 -2.92 20.15
CA TYR A 211 -10.59 -2.12 20.62
C TYR A 211 -10.00 -1.30 19.46
N ILE A 212 -9.72 -0.03 19.68
CA ILE A 212 -8.95 0.82 18.77
C ILE A 212 -7.73 1.36 19.52
N LEU A 213 -6.53 0.98 19.11
CA LEU A 213 -5.26 1.41 19.70
C LEU A 213 -4.70 2.58 18.88
N LEU A 214 -4.68 3.78 19.45
CA LEU A 214 -4.12 4.95 18.78
C LEU A 214 -2.61 5.04 19.02
N GLY A 215 -1.87 5.53 18.02
CA GLY A 215 -0.44 5.80 18.11
C GLY A 215 0.00 6.91 17.15
N GLY A 216 1.28 7.28 17.20
CA GLY A 216 1.84 8.36 16.38
C GLY A 216 1.24 9.74 16.66
N ALA A 217 1.57 10.74 15.85
CA ALA A 217 1.17 12.12 16.11
C ALA A 217 -0.34 12.40 15.98
N LEU A 218 -1.14 11.52 15.37
CA LEU A 218 -2.60 11.66 15.42
C LEU A 218 -3.13 11.46 16.85
N ALA A 219 -2.51 10.58 17.65
CA ALA A 219 -2.91 10.34 19.04
C ALA A 219 -2.73 11.61 19.90
N ASN A 220 -1.76 12.45 19.55
CA ASN A 220 -1.54 13.74 20.19
C ASN A 220 -2.75 14.67 20.11
N THR A 221 -3.57 14.57 19.06
CA THR A 221 -4.80 15.38 18.94
C THR A 221 -5.85 14.92 19.96
N PHE A 222 -5.89 13.62 20.29
CA PHE A 222 -6.76 13.09 21.33
C PHE A 222 -6.26 13.44 22.74
N LEU A 223 -4.94 13.41 22.98
CA LEU A 223 -4.34 13.89 24.22
C LEU A 223 -4.62 15.38 24.45
N ALA A 224 -4.40 16.20 23.43
CA ALA A 224 -4.69 17.63 23.48
C ALA A 224 -6.18 17.90 23.75
N ALA A 225 -7.08 17.07 23.23
CA ALA A 225 -8.51 17.17 23.47
C ALA A 225 -8.93 16.83 24.92
N GLN A 226 -8.06 16.11 25.65
CA GLN A 226 -8.16 15.83 27.09
C GLN A 226 -7.35 16.84 27.93
N ASP A 227 -7.00 17.99 27.35
CA ASP A 227 -6.31 19.11 27.99
C ASP A 227 -4.88 18.79 28.49
N TYR A 228 -4.24 17.75 27.95
CA TYR A 228 -2.83 17.49 28.20
C TYR A 228 -1.93 18.53 27.53
N ALA A 229 -0.89 18.97 28.25
CA ALA A 229 0.11 19.88 27.72
C ALA A 229 0.98 19.18 26.65
N MET A 230 0.89 19.67 25.41
CA MET A 230 1.53 19.01 24.27
C MET A 230 2.98 19.44 23.99
N GLY A 231 3.45 20.53 24.60
CA GLY A 231 4.80 21.06 24.31
C GLY A 231 4.99 21.33 22.81
N GLY A 232 6.13 20.90 22.26
CA GLY A 232 6.43 20.98 20.82
C GLY A 232 5.82 19.85 19.96
N SER A 233 4.96 19.00 20.52
CA SER A 233 4.39 17.86 19.78
C SER A 233 3.47 18.30 18.65
N LEU A 234 3.48 17.56 17.54
CA LEU A 234 2.57 17.77 16.43
C LEU A 234 1.15 17.29 16.78
N TYR A 235 0.14 18.15 16.61
CA TYR A 235 -1.29 17.82 16.71
C TYR A 235 -2.14 18.83 15.92
N GLU A 236 -3.42 18.52 15.69
CA GLU A 236 -4.33 19.38 14.90
C GLU A 236 -5.32 20.13 15.81
N LYS A 237 -5.01 21.41 16.11
CA LYS A 237 -5.82 22.28 17.00
C LYS A 237 -7.28 22.44 16.56
N ASP A 238 -7.53 22.49 15.26
CA ASP A 238 -8.88 22.69 14.73
C ASP A 238 -9.77 21.44 14.87
N PHE A 239 -9.17 20.29 15.20
CA PHE A 239 -9.86 18.99 15.27
C PHE A 239 -10.03 18.46 16.70
N LEU A 240 -9.79 19.29 17.73
CA LEU A 240 -9.97 18.89 19.13
C LEU A 240 -11.42 18.50 19.44
N ASN A 241 -12.40 19.25 18.93
CA ASN A 241 -13.82 18.91 19.11
C ASN A 241 -14.16 17.58 18.44
N VAL A 242 -13.68 17.37 17.22
CA VAL A 242 -13.86 16.10 16.50
C VAL A 242 -13.26 14.93 17.28
N ALA A 243 -12.06 15.10 17.86
CA ALA A 243 -11.45 14.07 18.70
C ALA A 243 -12.31 13.74 19.94
N ARG A 244 -12.91 14.74 20.59
CA ARG A 244 -13.87 14.53 21.71
C ARG A 244 -15.12 13.78 21.26
N ASP A 245 -15.67 14.15 20.11
CA ASP A 245 -16.85 13.50 19.54
C ASP A 245 -16.58 12.04 19.19
N LEU A 246 -15.39 11.72 18.66
CA LEU A 246 -14.97 10.35 18.38
C LEU A 246 -14.79 9.50 19.65
N VAL A 247 -14.24 10.08 20.72
CA VAL A 247 -14.15 9.40 22.03
C VAL A 247 -15.55 9.09 22.56
N LYS A 248 -16.47 10.04 22.47
CA LYS A 248 -17.86 9.84 22.88
C LYS A 248 -18.56 8.77 22.03
N ALA A 249 -18.41 8.83 20.72
CA ALA A 249 -18.99 7.84 19.80
C ALA A 249 -18.47 6.41 20.08
N ALA A 250 -17.19 6.28 20.46
CA ALA A 250 -16.62 4.99 20.86
C ALA A 250 -17.25 4.46 22.16
N GLN A 251 -17.42 5.33 23.16
CA GLN A 251 -18.08 4.99 24.42
C GLN A 251 -19.53 4.53 24.22
N ASP A 252 -20.28 5.26 23.39
CA ASP A 252 -21.69 4.96 23.08
C ASP A 252 -21.87 3.59 22.38
N ARG A 253 -20.84 3.11 21.68
CA ARG A 253 -20.85 1.86 20.90
C ARG A 253 -20.08 0.71 21.57
N THR A 254 -19.71 0.84 22.85
CA THR A 254 -18.90 -0.16 23.59
C THR A 254 -17.55 -0.49 22.93
N CYS A 255 -17.04 0.41 22.08
CA CYS A 255 -15.72 0.31 21.49
C CYS A 255 -14.70 0.95 22.44
N ALA A 256 -13.70 0.18 22.87
CA ALA A 256 -12.62 0.70 23.68
C ALA A 256 -11.62 1.45 22.79
N LEU A 257 -11.74 2.78 22.73
CA LEU A 257 -10.77 3.65 22.07
C LEU A 257 -9.62 3.98 23.04
N LEU A 258 -8.47 3.32 22.85
CA LEU A 258 -7.29 3.48 23.68
C LEU A 258 -6.36 4.56 23.12
N ILE A 259 -6.11 5.56 23.98
CA ILE A 259 -5.15 6.63 23.76
C ILE A 259 -3.89 6.29 24.57
N PRO A 260 -2.67 6.47 24.02
CA PRO A 260 -1.43 6.24 24.77
C PRO A 260 -1.39 7.06 26.07
N PHE A 261 -0.89 6.48 27.15
CA PHE A 261 -0.88 7.11 28.49
C PHE A 261 0.53 7.43 29.01
N ASP A 262 1.57 6.93 28.33
CA ASP A 262 2.96 7.32 28.50
C ASP A 262 3.64 7.51 27.13
N MET A 263 4.71 8.31 27.08
CA MET A 263 5.33 8.76 25.82
C MET A 263 6.85 8.86 25.95
N VAL A 264 7.55 8.60 24.85
CA VAL A 264 8.96 8.98 24.68
C VAL A 264 9.00 10.40 24.11
N LYS A 265 9.76 11.30 24.76
CA LYS A 265 9.87 12.71 24.37
C LYS A 265 11.31 13.06 23.98
N ASN A 266 11.50 14.03 23.08
CA ASN A 266 12.80 14.63 22.81
C ASN A 266 13.15 15.72 23.84
N SER A 267 14.32 16.36 23.67
CA SER A 267 14.79 17.46 24.53
C SER A 267 13.88 18.70 24.55
N GLU A 268 13.02 18.87 23.53
CA GLU A 268 12.05 19.96 23.41
C GLU A 268 10.66 19.58 23.95
N ALA A 269 10.56 18.46 24.65
CA ALA A 269 9.32 17.89 25.16
C ALA A 269 8.29 17.50 24.08
N SER A 270 8.73 17.35 22.82
CA SER A 270 7.91 16.83 21.73
C SER A 270 7.82 15.31 21.83
N ILE A 271 6.60 14.77 21.73
CA ILE A 271 6.32 13.32 21.72
C ILE A 271 6.86 12.73 20.41
N MET A 272 7.76 11.76 20.55
CA MET A 272 8.42 11.07 19.45
C MET A 272 7.84 9.68 19.20
N ASP A 273 7.43 8.99 20.27
CA ASP A 273 6.81 7.66 20.22
C ASP A 273 5.96 7.44 21.48
N ILE A 274 5.17 6.37 21.49
CA ILE A 274 4.52 5.90 22.71
C ILE A 274 5.56 5.39 23.72
N GLY A 275 5.21 5.43 25.00
CA GLY A 275 6.07 4.90 26.05
C GLY A 275 5.97 3.38 26.20
N SER A 276 6.86 2.84 27.03
CA SER A 276 7.00 1.39 27.24
C SER A 276 5.81 0.78 27.97
N GLU A 277 5.09 1.55 28.80
CA GLU A 277 3.93 1.04 29.52
C GLU A 277 2.68 0.97 28.62
N THR A 278 2.47 1.96 27.75
CA THR A 278 1.47 1.91 26.67
C THR A 278 1.76 0.72 25.78
N LEU A 279 3.03 0.51 25.40
CA LEU A 279 3.43 -0.61 24.57
C LEU A 279 3.05 -1.95 25.20
N LYS A 280 3.41 -2.17 26.47
CA LYS A 280 3.04 -3.38 27.23
C LYS A 280 1.53 -3.57 27.35
N SER A 281 0.77 -2.48 27.51
CA SER A 281 -0.68 -2.53 27.58
C SER A 281 -1.28 -2.99 26.24
N TYR A 282 -0.82 -2.39 25.14
CA TYR A 282 -1.23 -2.76 23.79
C TYR A 282 -0.86 -4.21 23.48
N GLU A 283 0.35 -4.63 23.86
CA GLU A 283 0.82 -6.02 23.77
C GLU A 283 -0.11 -6.99 24.48
N LYS A 284 -0.56 -6.68 25.70
CA LYS A 284 -1.48 -7.55 26.46
C LYS A 284 -2.85 -7.67 25.79
N ILE A 285 -3.40 -6.56 25.29
CA ILE A 285 -4.70 -6.55 24.59
C ILE A 285 -4.62 -7.38 23.31
N ILE A 286 -3.55 -7.18 22.54
CA ILE A 286 -3.26 -7.98 21.35
C ILE A 286 -3.13 -9.46 21.77
N ALA A 287 -2.28 -9.79 22.74
CA ALA A 287 -2.03 -11.17 23.18
C ALA A 287 -3.27 -11.89 23.72
N MET A 288 -4.17 -11.19 24.40
CA MET A 288 -5.42 -11.76 24.93
C MET A 288 -6.38 -12.20 23.82
N LEU A 289 -6.28 -11.57 22.66
CA LEU A 289 -7.16 -11.82 21.52
C LEU A 289 -6.57 -12.84 20.53
N THR A 290 -5.32 -13.27 20.77
CA THR A 290 -4.62 -14.36 20.08
C THR A 290 -5.17 -15.77 20.32
N PRO A 291 -5.56 -16.21 21.54
CA PRO A 291 -5.78 -17.63 21.82
C PRO A 291 -7.23 -18.11 21.62
N LEU A 292 -8.19 -17.20 21.41
CA LEU A 292 -9.61 -17.55 21.34
C LEU A 292 -10.03 -18.20 20.01
N PHE A 293 -9.19 -18.13 18.98
CA PHE A 293 -9.30 -18.91 17.75
C PHE A 293 -7.87 -19.17 17.26
N GLY A 294 -7.61 -20.26 16.54
CA GLY A 294 -6.30 -20.55 15.91
C GLY A 294 -5.88 -19.55 14.80
N MET A 295 -6.27 -18.29 14.93
CA MET A 295 -5.94 -17.13 14.13
C MET A 295 -5.68 -16.01 15.13
N GLY A 296 -4.41 -15.60 15.23
CA GLY A 296 -3.95 -14.59 16.17
C GLY A 296 -4.67 -13.24 16.07
N PRO A 297 -4.31 -12.30 16.96
CA PRO A 297 -5.03 -11.07 17.16
C PRO A 297 -4.91 -10.22 15.90
N TRP A 298 -6.05 -9.66 15.50
CA TRP A 298 -6.25 -9.00 14.23
C TRP A 298 -5.61 -7.61 14.24
N VAL A 299 -4.29 -7.58 14.32
CA VAL A 299 -3.49 -6.46 13.83
C VAL A 299 -3.70 -6.44 12.31
N THR A 300 -3.96 -5.29 11.70
CA THR A 300 -3.74 -5.10 10.25
C THR A 300 -2.25 -5.17 9.95
N MET A 301 -1.68 -6.37 10.04
CA MET A 301 -0.34 -6.75 9.59
C MET A 301 -0.35 -8.27 9.35
N LYS A 302 -0.34 -8.72 8.09
CA LYS A 302 -0.34 -10.16 7.79
C LYS A 302 0.81 -10.52 6.86
N THR A 303 1.72 -11.36 7.37
CA THR A 303 2.81 -12.13 6.74
C THR A 303 4.24 -11.55 6.83
N ARG A 304 5.24 -12.43 6.98
CA ARG A 304 6.70 -12.15 6.93
C ARG A 304 7.10 -11.29 5.71
N ALA A 305 6.37 -11.41 4.60
CA ALA A 305 6.57 -10.60 3.39
C ALA A 305 6.03 -9.17 3.55
N THR A 306 4.93 -8.95 4.27
CA THR A 306 4.33 -7.63 4.50
C THR A 306 5.02 -6.86 5.63
N ALA A 307 5.62 -7.56 6.60
CA ALA A 307 6.55 -6.96 7.56
C ALA A 307 7.84 -6.47 6.87
N ARG A 308 8.30 -7.18 5.82
CA ARG A 308 9.46 -6.77 5.02
C ARG A 308 9.10 -5.61 4.09
N VAL A 309 7.94 -5.63 3.43
CA VAL A 309 7.42 -4.54 2.58
C VAL A 309 7.08 -3.29 3.39
N LEU A 310 6.59 -3.40 4.63
CA LEU A 310 6.37 -2.24 5.51
C LEU A 310 7.67 -1.79 6.19
N MET A 311 8.61 -2.68 6.56
CA MET A 311 9.98 -2.26 6.93
C MET A 311 10.60 -1.47 5.79
N GLU A 312 10.44 -1.97 4.58
CA GLU A 312 10.91 -1.33 3.38
C GLU A 312 10.14 -0.03 3.08
N TYR A 313 8.82 0.06 3.30
CA TYR A 313 8.06 1.29 3.11
C TYR A 313 8.30 2.34 4.22
N LEU A 314 8.67 1.91 5.42
CA LEU A 314 8.99 2.76 6.58
C LEU A 314 10.47 3.20 6.59
N MET A 315 11.38 2.45 5.94
CA MET A 315 12.77 2.87 5.67
C MET A 315 12.87 4.05 4.66
N LEU A 316 11.74 4.44 4.06
CA LEU A 316 11.63 5.51 3.05
C LEU A 316 10.95 6.76 3.55
N LEU A 317 10.51 6.73 4.80
CA LEU A 317 10.15 7.93 5.51
C LEU A 317 11.42 8.49 6.14
N PRO A 318 11.61 9.82 6.14
CA PRO A 318 12.81 10.45 6.70
C PRO A 318 13.06 9.95 8.15
N PRO A 319 14.32 9.80 8.59
CA PRO A 319 14.71 9.06 9.82
C PRO A 319 14.19 9.62 11.17
N THR A 320 13.23 10.53 11.18
CA THR A 320 12.90 11.36 12.35
C THR A 320 11.59 11.00 13.07
N LEU A 321 10.87 9.94 12.68
CA LEU A 321 9.61 9.55 13.34
C LEU A 321 9.55 8.05 13.64
N LEU A 322 10.01 7.70 14.83
CA LEU A 322 10.05 6.36 15.40
C LEU A 322 8.64 5.74 15.42
N HIS A 323 8.44 4.70 14.60
CA HIS A 323 7.27 3.81 14.57
C HIS A 323 7.66 2.36 14.89
N PHE A 324 8.90 2.13 15.36
CA PHE A 324 9.49 0.79 15.40
C PHE A 324 9.03 -0.06 16.58
N GLN A 325 8.64 0.52 17.73
CA GLN A 325 8.39 -0.26 18.94
C GLN A 325 7.00 -0.91 18.97
N LEU A 326 5.95 -0.15 18.67
CA LEU A 326 4.56 -0.62 18.54
C LEU A 326 4.41 -1.70 17.47
N LEU A 327 5.15 -1.52 16.37
CA LEU A 327 5.23 -2.48 15.28
C LEU A 327 6.03 -3.72 15.66
N ALA A 328 7.18 -3.56 16.32
CA ALA A 328 7.99 -4.68 16.80
C ALA A 328 7.27 -5.51 17.86
N ALA A 329 6.48 -4.88 18.73
CA ALA A 329 5.61 -5.52 19.71
C ALA A 329 4.50 -6.35 19.06
N ALA A 330 3.76 -5.73 18.13
CA ALA A 330 2.74 -6.43 17.34
C ALA A 330 3.33 -7.60 16.52
N ILE A 331 4.55 -7.44 16.00
CA ILE A 331 5.29 -8.49 15.28
C ILE A 331 5.78 -9.59 16.25
N ARG A 332 6.31 -9.25 17.43
CA ARG A 332 6.78 -10.24 18.45
C ARG A 332 5.67 -11.10 19.02
N LEU A 333 4.42 -10.62 18.98
CA LEU A 333 3.25 -11.35 19.48
C LEU A 333 2.48 -12.09 18.38
N ALA A 334 2.65 -11.67 17.12
CA ALA A 334 2.03 -12.31 15.96
C ALA A 334 2.89 -13.41 15.32
N PHE A 335 4.16 -13.55 15.73
CA PHE A 335 5.16 -14.51 15.24
C PHE A 335 5.99 -15.06 16.39
#